data_AF-A0A960X5W2-F1
#
_entry.id   AF-A0A960X5W2-F1
#
_cell.length_a   1.000
_cell.length_b   1.000
_cell.length_c   1.000
_cell.angle_alpha   90.00
_cell.angle_beta   90.00
_cell.angle_gamma   90.00
#
_symmetry.space_group_name_H-M   'P 1'
#
loop_
_entity.id
_entity.type
_entity.pdbx_description
1 polymer ?
#
loop_
_entity_poly.entity_id
_entity_poly.type
_entity_poly.pdbx_seq_one_letter_code
_entity_poly.pdbx_strand_id
1 'polypeptide(L)'
;MIPVKDERLHLGAILEQDLSEESDFDASSHIVSSSAAMAEKPIESASYLSGFMSTLAQPFHWVQSGLSTVKRAVELYRRSDLTLGRITELLRDTKVTDYQTALSLAQDYSRFKGEKKSCAMTHDQKMDEQEKRALDLYNRRGKLSPVEEVEFKELLQVLHQKQVGARAALYRDASQLIELIKLPPSATRHEIQAAATELLLELRGRPLTIEDYSVIELAVSKILLKAMDAKAEGPQVVSFLAATYQEHNRLKPLCETFTGEDFFRVKVEQLQFLFEGLEHFQWNLTFVEDEPRGDSPRTIDVMREMMGTDPQLQQCRGQVFFLDYQEDLGEEIAMYQDKETAQMDGDTFARSSVKGGAIQVGLRYLAQVQDGKQYKTPRADFILYTDCDTSVNLGNTGILLNQIVNQGRDIAIGSRRIEGAHVIGKSAERHLQSFLFNTLVRVLLNVQVTDTQVGAKAFRPEAIRKVHQGFSERSMAFDPEIFRLASKEELTVGEDGIV
;
A
#
# COMPACT_ATOMS: atom_id res chain seq x y z
N MET A 1 2.16 -46.51 32.52
CA MET A 1 1.82 -47.95 32.51
C MET A 1 0.38 -48.05 32.01
N ILE A 2 0.14 -48.92 31.00
CA ILE A 2 -1.16 -49.24 30.33
C ILE A 2 -1.54 -48.24 29.20
N PRO A 3 -1.91 -48.71 27.98
CA PRO A 3 -0.99 -48.65 26.84
C PRO A 3 -1.57 -48.11 25.52
N VAL A 4 -0.67 -47.95 24.56
CA VAL A 4 -0.88 -47.76 23.12
C VAL A 4 -1.59 -48.98 22.52
N LYS A 5 -2.59 -48.76 21.66
CA LYS A 5 -3.08 -49.74 20.69
C LYS A 5 -3.01 -49.14 19.28
N ASP A 6 -2.17 -49.79 18.50
CA ASP A 6 -1.98 -49.68 17.07
C ASP A 6 -3.02 -50.55 16.37
N GLU A 7 -3.67 -50.07 15.31
CA GLU A 7 -4.35 -50.92 14.33
C GLU A 7 -4.45 -50.18 12.99
N ARG A 8 -3.59 -50.63 12.06
CA ARG A 8 -3.66 -50.33 10.63
C ARG A 8 -4.65 -51.28 9.94
N LEU A 9 -5.15 -50.80 8.79
CA LEU A 9 -5.67 -51.54 7.63
C LEU A 9 -7.12 -52.06 7.68
N HIS A 10 -7.99 -51.38 6.93
CA HIS A 10 -8.73 -52.05 5.85
C HIS A 10 -9.08 -51.07 4.72
N LEU A 11 -8.32 -51.17 3.62
CA LEU A 11 -8.76 -50.79 2.26
C LEU A 11 -9.52 -51.99 1.69
N GLY A 12 -10.68 -51.75 1.07
CA GLY A 12 -11.40 -52.78 0.33
C GLY A 12 -12.79 -52.36 -0.13
N ALA A 13 -12.85 -51.79 -1.34
CA ALA A 13 -13.92 -51.89 -2.33
C ALA A 13 -15.36 -51.45 -1.98
N ILE A 14 -15.82 -50.34 -2.58
CA ILE A 14 -17.05 -50.32 -3.40
C ILE A 14 -16.81 -49.36 -4.58
N LEU A 15 -16.83 -49.93 -5.79
CA LEU A 15 -16.94 -49.28 -7.09
C LEU A 15 -18.26 -49.80 -7.69
N GLU A 16 -18.89 -48.96 -8.51
CA GLU A 16 -19.99 -49.21 -9.47
C GLU A 16 -21.43 -48.85 -9.07
N GLN A 17 -22.10 -48.25 -10.08
CA GLN A 17 -23.49 -47.77 -10.22
C GLN A 17 -23.71 -46.33 -9.70
N ASP A 18 -24.05 -45.31 -10.48
CA ASP A 18 -24.88 -45.26 -11.70
C ASP A 18 -24.41 -44.21 -12.73
N LEU A 19 -24.47 -44.60 -13.99
CA LEU A 19 -24.48 -43.76 -15.19
C LEU A 19 -25.85 -43.94 -15.84
N SER A 20 -26.66 -42.88 -15.92
CA SER A 20 -27.61 -42.62 -17.01
C SER A 20 -28.40 -41.34 -16.73
N GLU A 21 -28.23 -40.30 -17.54
CA GLU A 21 -29.26 -39.82 -18.47
C GLU A 21 -28.80 -38.53 -19.16
N GLU A 22 -28.71 -38.63 -20.48
CA GLU A 22 -28.53 -37.55 -21.44
C GLU A 22 -29.83 -36.73 -21.58
N SER A 23 -29.71 -35.44 -21.90
CA SER A 23 -30.65 -34.83 -22.84
C SER A 23 -30.02 -33.63 -23.55
N ASP A 24 -29.89 -33.79 -24.86
CA ASP A 24 -29.57 -32.79 -25.88
C ASP A 24 -30.45 -31.55 -25.80
N PHE A 25 -29.89 -30.39 -26.16
CA PHE A 25 -30.66 -29.34 -26.83
C PHE A 25 -29.74 -28.48 -27.73
N ASP A 26 -29.94 -28.59 -29.04
CA ASP A 26 -29.41 -27.71 -30.08
C ASP A 26 -30.56 -27.16 -30.94
N ALA A 27 -30.24 -26.09 -31.68
CA ALA A 27 -30.94 -25.49 -32.83
C ALA A 27 -31.84 -24.26 -32.58
N SER A 28 -31.22 -23.09 -32.78
CA SER A 28 -31.52 -22.07 -33.81
C SER A 28 -32.95 -21.61 -34.15
N SER A 29 -33.04 -20.28 -34.33
CA SER A 29 -33.85 -19.49 -35.29
C SER A 29 -34.89 -18.52 -34.71
N HIS A 30 -34.67 -17.22 -34.92
CA HIS A 30 -35.57 -16.35 -35.71
C HIS A 30 -34.95 -14.95 -35.91
N ILE A 31 -34.71 -14.65 -37.19
CA ILE A 31 -34.43 -13.33 -37.77
C ILE A 31 -35.79 -12.68 -38.08
N VAL A 32 -35.99 -11.42 -37.70
CA VAL A 32 -36.78 -10.45 -38.50
C VAL A 32 -36.12 -9.07 -38.44
N SER A 33 -36.02 -8.48 -39.62
CA SER A 33 -35.35 -7.26 -40.06
C SER A 33 -36.20 -5.98 -39.96
N SER A 34 -35.56 -4.82 -39.82
CA SER A 34 -35.74 -3.59 -40.65
C SER A 34 -34.66 -2.56 -40.26
N SER A 35 -33.61 -2.28 -41.05
CA SER A 35 -33.52 -1.44 -42.26
C SER A 35 -34.03 0.00 -42.09
N ALA A 36 -33.12 1.00 -42.05
CA ALA A 36 -32.97 2.01 -43.11
C ALA A 36 -31.88 3.09 -42.84
N ALA A 37 -30.94 3.19 -43.82
CA ALA A 37 -30.15 4.32 -44.35
C ALA A 37 -29.45 5.33 -43.39
N MET A 38 -28.11 5.46 -43.32
CA MET A 38 -27.09 5.95 -44.29
C MET A 38 -27.30 7.37 -44.88
N ALA A 39 -26.34 8.27 -44.58
CA ALA A 39 -25.74 9.22 -45.54
C ALA A 39 -24.42 9.81 -44.97
N GLU A 40 -23.44 9.99 -45.85
CA GLU A 40 -22.01 10.25 -45.61
C GLU A 40 -21.59 11.75 -45.64
N LYS A 41 -20.39 11.98 -45.05
CA LYS A 41 -19.30 13.02 -45.15
C LYS A 41 -19.20 13.91 -46.44
N PRO A 42 -18.36 15.00 -46.55
CA PRO A 42 -16.91 15.16 -46.13
C PRO A 42 -16.46 16.59 -45.66
N ILE A 43 -15.39 16.80 -44.85
CA ILE A 43 -13.89 16.91 -45.00
C ILE A 43 -13.36 18.03 -45.94
N GLU A 44 -12.40 18.85 -45.41
CA GLU A 44 -11.19 19.51 -46.00
C GLU A 44 -11.00 20.97 -45.49
N SER A 45 -9.82 21.57 -45.23
CA SER A 45 -8.41 21.29 -45.54
C SER A 45 -7.43 22.21 -44.75
N ALA A 46 -6.16 21.74 -44.62
CA ALA A 46 -4.85 22.41 -44.77
C ALA A 46 -4.59 23.80 -44.12
N SER A 47 -3.72 23.90 -43.10
CA SER A 47 -2.25 24.13 -43.17
C SER A 47 -1.82 25.53 -43.63
N TYR A 48 -0.98 26.23 -42.87
CA TYR A 48 0.26 26.93 -43.30
C TYR A 48 0.78 27.82 -42.15
N LEU A 49 2.11 28.00 -42.11
CA LEU A 49 2.96 28.73 -41.15
C LEU A 49 3.54 27.87 -40.02
N SER A 50 4.59 27.09 -40.32
CA SER A 50 6.01 27.49 -40.28
C SER A 50 6.56 27.41 -38.84
N GLY A 51 7.39 26.43 -38.49
CA GLY A 51 8.64 26.16 -39.18
C GLY A 51 9.72 27.18 -38.82
N PHE A 52 9.77 27.66 -37.56
CA PHE A 52 10.93 28.38 -37.04
C PHE A 52 11.05 28.33 -35.50
N MET A 53 10.79 27.17 -34.88
CA MET A 53 11.10 26.89 -33.47
C MET A 53 11.45 25.39 -33.29
N SER A 54 12.28 24.85 -34.18
CA SER A 54 12.80 23.48 -34.08
C SER A 54 14.23 23.49 -33.56
N THR A 55 14.46 23.79 -32.27
CA THR A 55 15.74 23.40 -31.60
C THR A 55 15.74 23.33 -30.06
N LEU A 56 14.60 23.42 -29.33
CA LEU A 56 14.63 23.32 -27.85
C LEU A 56 13.42 22.60 -27.20
N ALA A 57 12.80 21.64 -27.88
CA ALA A 57 11.66 20.89 -27.33
C ALA A 57 11.70 19.40 -27.69
N GLN A 58 12.66 18.66 -27.13
CA GLN A 58 12.72 17.19 -27.25
C GLN A 58 13.09 16.54 -25.89
N PRO A 59 12.26 16.76 -24.85
CA PRO A 59 11.91 15.63 -23.96
C PRO A 59 10.41 15.53 -23.59
N PHE A 60 9.55 16.47 -24.00
CA PHE A 60 8.19 16.59 -23.42
C PHE A 60 7.11 15.69 -24.05
N HIS A 61 7.28 15.21 -25.28
CA HIS A 61 6.20 14.53 -26.01
C HIS A 61 6.01 13.05 -25.62
N TRP A 62 7.07 12.37 -25.16
CA TRP A 62 7.04 10.99 -24.68
C TRP A 62 6.32 10.86 -23.32
N VAL A 63 6.53 11.83 -22.43
CA VAL A 63 5.98 11.86 -21.07
C VAL A 63 4.45 11.99 -21.08
N GLN A 64 3.88 12.81 -21.97
CA GLN A 64 2.42 12.95 -22.06
C GLN A 64 1.74 11.72 -22.68
N SER A 65 2.40 11.02 -23.61
CA SER A 65 1.89 9.78 -24.22
C SER A 65 1.90 8.59 -23.25
N GLY A 66 2.96 8.43 -22.45
CA GLY A 66 3.04 7.40 -21.42
C GLY A 66 2.05 7.64 -20.27
N LEU A 67 1.96 8.87 -19.77
CA LEU A 67 1.01 9.21 -18.68
C LEU A 67 -0.44 9.14 -19.13
N SER A 68 -0.79 9.51 -20.36
CA SER A 68 -2.17 9.34 -20.87
C SER A 68 -2.53 7.87 -21.04
N THR A 69 -1.58 7.02 -21.45
CA THR A 69 -1.76 5.57 -21.54
C THR A 69 -1.95 4.93 -20.18
N VAL A 70 -1.16 5.35 -19.18
CA VAL A 70 -1.29 4.89 -17.78
C VAL A 70 -2.58 5.44 -17.16
N LYS A 71 -2.93 6.72 -17.37
CA LYS A 71 -4.23 7.29 -16.94
C LYS A 71 -5.40 6.52 -17.55
N ARG A 72 -5.34 6.19 -18.85
CA ARG A 72 -6.36 5.38 -19.52
C ARG A 72 -6.40 3.96 -18.97
N ALA A 73 -5.24 3.33 -18.69
CA ALA A 73 -5.16 2.01 -18.08
C ALA A 73 -5.70 1.99 -16.64
N VAL A 74 -5.46 3.04 -15.86
CA VAL A 74 -6.00 3.24 -14.50
C VAL A 74 -7.51 3.52 -14.54
N GLU A 75 -7.99 4.28 -15.52
CA GLU A 75 -9.40 4.60 -15.69
C GLU A 75 -10.22 3.40 -16.22
N LEU A 76 -9.58 2.51 -16.97
CA LEU A 76 -10.12 1.22 -17.38
C LEU A 76 -10.07 0.18 -16.25
N TYR A 77 -8.99 0.18 -15.45
CA TYR A 77 -8.89 -0.64 -14.22
C TYR A 77 -9.99 -0.30 -13.22
N ARG A 78 -10.38 0.98 -13.11
CA ARG A 78 -11.55 1.41 -12.34
C ARG A 78 -12.88 0.83 -12.83
N ARG A 79 -12.95 0.23 -14.03
CA ARG A 79 -14.22 -0.08 -14.71
C ARG A 79 -14.51 -1.52 -15.09
N SER A 80 -13.59 -2.50 -15.17
CA SER A 80 -14.02 -3.89 -15.47
C SER A 80 -12.94 -4.99 -15.45
N ASP A 81 -13.44 -6.21 -15.19
CA ASP A 81 -12.96 -7.51 -15.69
C ASP A 81 -12.39 -7.42 -17.11
N LEU A 82 -11.09 -7.63 -17.28
CA LEU A 82 -10.44 -7.53 -18.58
C LEU A 82 -9.40 -8.64 -18.81
N THR A 83 -9.63 -9.41 -19.88
CA THR A 83 -8.74 -10.44 -20.45
C THR A 83 -7.68 -9.84 -21.39
N LEU A 84 -6.55 -10.54 -21.53
CA LEU A 84 -5.38 -10.14 -22.35
C LEU A 84 -5.69 -9.58 -23.74
N GLY A 85 -6.73 -10.09 -24.44
CA GLY A 85 -7.09 -9.65 -25.80
C GLY A 85 -7.43 -8.16 -25.92
N ARG A 86 -8.06 -7.56 -24.89
CA ARG A 86 -8.40 -6.13 -24.90
C ARG A 86 -7.20 -5.22 -24.64
N ILE A 87 -6.19 -5.70 -23.91
CA ILE A 87 -4.94 -4.95 -23.67
C ILE A 87 -4.19 -4.72 -24.98
N THR A 88 -4.16 -5.73 -25.86
CA THR A 88 -3.54 -5.64 -27.19
C THR A 88 -4.27 -4.69 -28.15
N GLU A 89 -5.61 -4.61 -28.10
CA GLU A 89 -6.36 -3.61 -28.87
C GLU A 89 -6.15 -2.19 -28.34
N LEU A 90 -6.06 -2.03 -27.02
CA LEU A 90 -5.84 -0.73 -26.37
C LEU A 90 -4.45 -0.14 -26.67
N LEU A 91 -3.42 -0.98 -26.75
CA LEU A 91 -2.08 -0.56 -27.12
C LEU A 91 -1.94 -0.21 -28.62
N ARG A 92 -2.91 -0.61 -29.46
CA ARG A 92 -2.91 -0.32 -30.90
C ARG A 92 -3.24 1.15 -31.21
N ASP A 93 -4.05 1.79 -30.36
CA ASP A 93 -4.44 3.20 -30.49
C ASP A 93 -3.60 4.16 -29.65
N THR A 94 -2.77 3.64 -28.75
CA THR A 94 -1.73 4.45 -28.11
C THR A 94 -0.65 4.73 -29.14
N LYS A 95 -0.31 6.00 -29.37
CA LYS A 95 0.84 6.44 -30.20
C LYS A 95 2.18 6.03 -29.55
N VAL A 96 2.39 4.74 -29.28
CA VAL A 96 3.71 4.18 -28.98
C VAL A 96 4.45 4.15 -30.31
N THR A 97 4.95 5.32 -30.71
CA THR A 97 5.66 5.52 -31.97
C THR A 97 7.03 4.84 -32.01
N ASP A 98 7.48 4.26 -30.90
CA ASP A 98 8.76 3.61 -30.79
C ASP A 98 8.68 2.25 -30.06
N TYR A 99 8.32 1.23 -30.83
CA TYR A 99 8.36 -0.16 -30.39
C TYR A 99 9.76 -0.59 -29.90
N GLN A 100 10.83 0.02 -30.42
CA GLN A 100 12.19 -0.30 -30.00
C GLN A 100 12.46 0.21 -28.58
N THR A 101 11.98 1.41 -28.24
CA THR A 101 12.02 1.91 -26.85
C THR A 101 11.22 1.00 -25.91
N ALA A 102 10.00 0.59 -26.28
CA ALA A 102 9.20 -0.33 -25.45
C ALA A 102 9.92 -1.68 -25.24
N LEU A 103 10.57 -2.21 -26.29
CA LEU A 103 11.36 -3.44 -26.21
C LEU A 103 12.61 -3.26 -25.34
N SER A 104 13.32 -2.13 -25.44
CA SER A 104 14.47 -1.81 -24.60
C SER A 104 14.08 -1.74 -23.12
N LEU A 105 12.98 -1.04 -22.80
CA LEU A 105 12.45 -0.95 -21.44
C LEU A 105 12.05 -2.33 -20.90
N ALA A 106 11.46 -3.18 -21.73
CA ALA A 106 11.14 -4.55 -21.35
C ALA A 106 12.39 -5.40 -21.10
N GLN A 107 13.46 -5.21 -21.89
CA GLN A 107 14.74 -5.90 -21.69
C GLN A 107 15.46 -5.44 -20.42
N ASP A 108 15.53 -4.14 -20.18
CA ASP A 108 16.14 -3.58 -18.97
C ASP A 108 15.36 -4.01 -17.72
N TYR A 109 14.03 -4.01 -17.79
CA TYR A 109 13.21 -4.56 -16.71
C TYR A 109 13.41 -6.07 -16.52
N SER A 110 13.56 -6.84 -17.59
CA SER A 110 13.85 -8.28 -17.50
C SER A 110 15.18 -8.53 -16.80
N ARG A 111 16.21 -7.72 -17.09
CA ARG A 111 17.52 -7.77 -16.40
C ARG A 111 17.37 -7.43 -14.91
N PHE A 112 16.73 -6.31 -14.59
CA PHE A 112 16.43 -5.90 -13.20
C PHE A 112 15.64 -6.98 -12.43
N LYS A 113 14.63 -7.58 -13.06
CA LYS A 113 13.84 -8.65 -12.45
C LYS A 113 14.66 -9.94 -12.28
N GLY A 114 15.58 -10.23 -13.20
CA GLY A 114 16.50 -11.37 -13.07
C GLY A 114 17.41 -11.25 -11.83
N GLU A 115 17.75 -10.03 -11.43
CA GLU A 115 18.52 -9.76 -10.20
C GLU A 115 17.67 -9.91 -8.93
N LYS A 116 16.35 -9.65 -9.01
CA LYS A 116 15.42 -9.81 -7.88
C LYS A 116 14.69 -11.15 -7.95
N LYS A 117 15.09 -12.11 -7.11
CA LYS A 117 14.36 -13.38 -6.96
C LYS A 117 12.92 -13.10 -6.53
N SER A 118 11.98 -13.40 -7.42
CA SER A 118 10.54 -13.36 -7.13
C SER A 118 10.17 -14.61 -6.34
N CYS A 119 10.14 -14.53 -5.01
CA CYS A 119 9.87 -15.68 -4.14
C CYS A 119 9.04 -15.35 -2.88
N ALA A 120 8.10 -14.38 -2.98
CA ALA A 120 7.18 -14.09 -1.90
C ALA A 120 6.41 -15.35 -1.46
N MET A 121 6.36 -15.60 -0.15
CA MET A 121 5.60 -16.71 0.42
C MET A 121 4.14 -16.30 0.62
N THR A 122 3.22 -17.04 0.02
CA THR A 122 1.78 -16.81 0.17
C THR A 122 1.20 -17.76 1.19
N HIS A 123 0.37 -17.23 2.09
CA HIS A 123 -0.31 -17.98 3.15
C HIS A 123 -1.82 -17.85 2.96
N ASP A 124 -2.57 -18.93 3.19
CA ASP A 124 -4.03 -18.89 3.07
C ASP A 124 -4.65 -18.18 4.28
N GLN A 125 -5.51 -17.19 4.01
CA GLN A 125 -6.35 -16.63 5.06
C GLN A 125 -7.46 -17.62 5.38
N LYS A 126 -7.38 -18.29 6.52
CA LYS A 126 -8.45 -19.17 7.00
C LYS A 126 -9.29 -18.42 8.01
N MET A 127 -10.50 -18.07 7.61
CA MET A 127 -11.50 -17.61 8.57
C MET A 127 -11.95 -18.78 9.43
N ASP A 128 -12.03 -18.57 10.74
CA ASP A 128 -12.66 -19.54 11.63
C ASP A 128 -14.20 -19.51 11.51
N GLU A 129 -14.88 -20.44 12.18
CA GLU A 129 -16.34 -20.54 12.12
C GLU A 129 -17.07 -19.32 12.70
N GLN A 130 -16.48 -18.65 13.71
CA GLN A 130 -17.06 -17.43 14.29
C GLN A 130 -16.92 -16.25 13.32
N GLU A 131 -15.78 -16.13 12.66
CA GLU A 131 -15.51 -15.12 11.63
C GLU A 131 -16.44 -15.32 10.41
N LYS A 132 -16.61 -16.57 9.95
CA LYS A 132 -17.55 -16.89 8.87
C LYS A 132 -18.99 -16.55 9.26
N ARG A 133 -19.40 -16.88 10.48
CA ARG A 133 -20.75 -16.56 10.98
C ARG A 133 -20.97 -15.06 11.09
N ALA A 134 -20.00 -14.32 11.61
CA ALA A 134 -20.06 -12.87 11.68
C ALA A 134 -20.14 -12.23 10.28
N LEU A 135 -19.40 -12.76 9.29
CA LEU A 135 -19.47 -12.30 7.90
C LEU A 135 -20.85 -12.56 7.27
N ASP A 136 -21.45 -13.73 7.49
CA ASP A 136 -22.83 -14.03 7.04
C ASP A 136 -23.84 -13.01 7.59
N LEU A 137 -23.79 -12.78 8.90
CA LEU A 137 -24.67 -11.83 9.58
C LEU A 137 -24.43 -10.39 9.09
N TYR A 138 -23.18 -10.00 8.88
CA TYR A 138 -22.82 -8.69 8.33
C TYR A 138 -23.36 -8.50 6.90
N ASN A 139 -23.30 -9.53 6.06
CA ASN A 139 -23.81 -9.47 4.68
C ASN A 139 -25.35 -9.39 4.64
N ARG A 140 -26.03 -9.89 5.68
CA ARG A 140 -27.48 -9.86 5.85
C ARG A 140 -27.96 -8.69 6.72
N ARG A 141 -27.08 -7.74 7.07
CA ARG A 141 -27.42 -6.57 7.90
C ARG A 141 -28.65 -5.84 7.37
N GLY A 142 -29.53 -5.42 8.28
CA GLY A 142 -30.84 -4.83 7.96
C GLY A 142 -31.97 -5.84 7.68
N LYS A 143 -31.67 -7.14 7.69
CA LYS A 143 -32.64 -8.24 7.58
C LYS A 143 -32.48 -9.29 8.69
N LEU A 144 -31.74 -8.96 9.74
CA LEU A 144 -31.49 -9.85 10.87
C LEU A 144 -32.72 -9.92 11.76
N SER A 145 -33.02 -11.11 12.28
CA SER A 145 -33.97 -11.24 13.39
C SER A 145 -33.39 -10.62 14.67
N PRO A 146 -34.22 -10.26 15.67
CA PRO A 146 -33.72 -9.73 16.94
C PRO A 146 -32.70 -10.64 17.65
N VAL A 147 -32.83 -11.96 17.48
CA VAL A 147 -31.88 -12.94 18.02
C VAL A 147 -30.55 -12.88 17.28
N GLU A 148 -30.58 -12.79 15.95
CA GLU A 148 -29.36 -12.65 15.12
C GLU A 148 -28.66 -11.31 15.35
N GLU A 149 -29.38 -10.23 15.66
CA GLU A 149 -28.74 -8.96 16.02
C GLU A 149 -27.95 -9.04 17.33
N VAL A 150 -28.46 -9.77 18.33
CA VAL A 150 -27.76 -10.01 19.59
C VAL A 150 -26.55 -10.92 19.34
N GLU A 151 -26.75 -12.04 18.64
CA GLU A 151 -25.69 -12.97 18.24
C GLU A 151 -24.56 -12.24 17.51
N PHE A 152 -24.90 -11.37 16.55
CA PHE A 152 -23.91 -10.62 15.79
C PHE A 152 -23.06 -9.71 16.68
N LYS A 153 -23.69 -8.98 17.62
CA LYS A 153 -22.97 -8.11 18.57
C LYS A 153 -22.05 -8.91 19.49
N GLU A 154 -22.50 -10.05 19.98
CA GLU A 154 -21.68 -10.94 20.81
C GLU A 154 -20.49 -11.50 20.05
N LEU A 155 -20.70 -11.95 18.81
CA LEU A 155 -19.62 -12.40 17.92
C LEU A 155 -18.59 -11.30 17.66
N LEU A 156 -19.03 -10.07 17.37
CA LEU A 156 -18.13 -8.94 17.18
C LEU A 156 -17.28 -8.65 18.43
N GLN A 157 -17.83 -8.80 19.65
CA GLN A 157 -17.05 -8.67 20.88
C GLN A 157 -15.99 -9.77 21.02
N VAL A 158 -16.35 -11.03 20.77
CA VAL A 158 -15.43 -12.16 20.84
C VAL A 158 -14.28 -12.00 19.83
N LEU A 159 -14.62 -11.64 18.58
CA LEU A 159 -13.63 -11.43 17.53
C LEU A 159 -12.72 -10.24 17.85
N HIS A 160 -13.26 -9.16 18.41
CA HIS A 160 -12.45 -8.03 18.84
C HIS A 160 -11.45 -8.40 19.94
N GLN A 161 -11.89 -9.15 20.96
CA GLN A 161 -11.00 -9.64 22.02
C GLN A 161 -9.91 -10.55 21.47
N LYS A 162 -10.25 -11.44 20.52
CA LYS A 162 -9.28 -12.30 19.83
C LYS A 162 -8.26 -11.47 19.06
N GLN A 163 -8.70 -10.44 18.31
CA GLN A 163 -7.84 -9.55 17.54
C GLN A 163 -6.86 -8.76 18.44
N VAL A 164 -7.36 -8.16 19.52
CA VAL A 164 -6.53 -7.44 20.50
C VAL A 164 -5.55 -8.38 21.19
N GLY A 165 -6.01 -9.57 21.62
CA GLY A 165 -5.17 -10.57 22.26
C GLY A 165 -4.07 -11.11 21.34
N ALA A 166 -4.38 -11.36 20.07
CA ALA A 166 -3.41 -11.79 19.07
C ALA A 166 -2.33 -10.72 18.82
N ARG A 167 -2.73 -9.45 18.73
CA ARG A 167 -1.78 -8.32 18.55
C ARG A 167 -0.89 -8.13 19.78
N ALA A 168 -1.44 -8.20 20.99
CA ALA A 168 -0.65 -8.15 22.22
C ALA A 168 0.34 -9.33 22.32
N ALA A 169 -0.07 -10.53 21.90
CA ALA A 169 0.82 -11.68 21.82
C ALA A 169 1.95 -11.47 20.82
N LEU A 170 1.65 -10.89 19.65
CA LEU A 170 2.63 -10.58 18.62
C LEU A 170 3.78 -9.70 19.17
N TYR A 171 3.47 -8.59 19.84
CA TYR A 171 4.49 -7.71 20.42
C TYR A 171 5.25 -8.34 21.58
N ARG A 172 4.57 -9.09 22.45
CA ARG A 172 5.22 -9.81 23.54
C ARG A 172 6.24 -10.82 23.01
N ASP A 173 5.84 -11.63 22.04
CA ASP A 173 6.69 -12.66 21.45
C ASP A 173 7.86 -12.01 20.69
N ALA A 174 7.63 -10.89 20.00
CA ALA A 174 8.70 -10.12 19.34
C ALA A 174 9.70 -9.55 20.36
N SER A 175 9.23 -8.96 21.46
CA SER A 175 10.10 -8.46 22.54
C SER A 175 10.95 -9.57 23.17
N GLN A 176 10.35 -10.74 23.44
CA GLN A 176 11.09 -11.91 23.93
C GLN A 176 12.15 -12.37 22.93
N LEU A 177 11.80 -12.43 21.64
CA LEU A 177 12.74 -12.81 20.59
C LEU A 177 13.92 -11.83 20.49
N ILE A 178 13.67 -10.53 20.58
CA ILE A 178 14.72 -9.49 20.61
C ILE A 178 15.68 -9.69 21.78
N GLU A 179 15.18 -10.02 22.97
CA GLU A 179 16.02 -10.26 24.14
C GLU A 179 16.94 -11.48 23.98
N LEU A 180 16.47 -12.50 23.27
CA LEU A 180 17.20 -13.74 23.05
C LEU A 180 18.26 -13.63 21.94
N ILE A 181 18.03 -12.79 20.93
CA ILE A 181 19.00 -12.61 19.82
C ILE A 181 20.24 -11.87 20.33
N LYS A 182 21.39 -12.56 20.31
CA LYS A 182 22.70 -12.01 20.70
C LYS A 182 23.58 -11.86 19.46
N LEU A 183 23.43 -10.73 18.77
CA LEU A 183 24.24 -10.38 17.61
C LEU A 183 24.95 -9.03 17.82
N PRO A 184 26.11 -8.79 17.19
CA PRO A 184 26.78 -7.50 17.27
C PRO A 184 25.94 -6.39 16.59
N PRO A 185 26.08 -5.11 16.99
CA PRO A 185 25.39 -3.98 16.34
C PRO A 185 25.74 -3.74 14.86
N SER A 186 26.73 -4.46 14.34
CA SER A 186 27.11 -4.48 12.92
C SER A 186 26.40 -5.57 12.13
N ALA A 187 25.61 -6.43 12.77
CA ALA A 187 24.90 -7.51 12.11
C ALA A 187 23.95 -6.96 11.04
N THR A 188 23.94 -7.62 9.89
CA THR A 188 23.11 -7.30 8.74
C THR A 188 21.66 -7.74 8.97
N ARG A 189 20.73 -7.17 8.20
CA ARG A 189 19.31 -7.60 8.17
C ARG A 189 19.20 -9.12 8.01
N HIS A 190 20.00 -9.70 7.10
CA HIS A 190 19.95 -11.12 6.79
C HIS A 190 20.43 -11.99 7.95
N GLU A 191 21.53 -11.62 8.62
CA GLU A 191 22.04 -12.33 9.79
C GLU A 191 21.03 -12.29 10.95
N ILE A 192 20.42 -11.11 11.20
CA ILE A 192 19.40 -10.96 12.24
C ILE A 192 18.17 -11.82 11.91
N GLN A 193 17.71 -11.81 10.67
CA GLN A 193 16.58 -12.63 10.24
C GLN A 193 16.85 -14.12 10.36
N ALA A 194 18.03 -14.57 9.94
CA ALA A 194 18.43 -15.97 10.01
C ALA A 194 18.44 -16.45 11.46
N ALA A 195 19.08 -15.69 12.36
CA ALA A 195 19.10 -15.98 13.79
C ALA A 195 17.70 -15.98 14.42
N ALA A 196 16.87 -14.99 14.09
CA ALA A 196 15.49 -14.90 14.56
C ALA A 196 14.65 -16.10 14.09
N THR A 197 14.83 -16.51 12.83
CA THR A 197 14.09 -17.62 12.22
C THR A 197 14.50 -18.96 12.85
N GLU A 198 15.80 -19.22 12.99
CA GLU A 198 16.33 -20.44 13.60
C GLU A 198 15.85 -20.58 15.06
N LEU A 199 15.98 -19.51 15.84
CA LEU A 199 15.56 -19.49 17.24
C LEU A 199 14.05 -19.71 17.38
N LEU A 200 13.23 -19.03 16.56
CA LEU A 200 11.79 -19.21 16.64
C LEU A 200 11.36 -20.61 16.17
N LEU A 201 12.02 -21.19 15.17
CA LEU A 201 11.81 -22.58 14.74
C LEU A 201 12.06 -23.55 15.91
N GLU A 202 13.16 -23.38 16.63
CA GLU A 202 13.50 -24.20 17.79
C GLU A 202 12.46 -24.05 18.91
N LEU A 203 12.10 -22.81 19.25
CA LEU A 203 11.12 -22.51 20.31
C LEU A 203 9.72 -23.02 19.99
N ARG A 204 9.31 -23.02 18.72
CA ARG A 204 7.99 -23.49 18.29
C ARG A 204 7.93 -25.01 18.16
N GLY A 205 9.02 -25.67 17.79
CA GLY A 205 9.05 -27.12 17.54
C GLY A 205 8.11 -27.56 16.41
N ARG A 206 7.71 -26.63 15.53
CA ARG A 206 6.81 -26.84 14.38
C ARG A 206 7.22 -25.90 13.24
N PRO A 207 6.78 -26.16 11.99
CA PRO A 207 6.89 -25.19 10.91
C PRO A 207 6.30 -23.84 11.32
N LEU A 208 6.96 -22.74 10.95
CA LEU A 208 6.53 -21.38 11.25
C LEU A 208 5.27 -21.01 10.46
N THR A 209 4.35 -20.32 11.13
CA THR A 209 3.16 -19.72 10.50
C THR A 209 3.43 -18.28 10.08
N ILE A 210 2.50 -17.63 9.39
CA ILE A 210 2.64 -16.22 9.03
C ILE A 210 2.77 -15.31 10.26
N GLU A 211 2.07 -15.64 11.36
CA GLU A 211 2.20 -14.89 12.62
C GLU A 211 3.62 -14.98 13.18
N ASP A 212 4.26 -16.15 13.08
CA ASP A 212 5.66 -16.33 13.50
C ASP A 212 6.61 -15.49 12.62
N TYR A 213 6.35 -15.40 11.31
CA TYR A 213 7.11 -14.50 10.44
C TYR A 213 6.85 -13.02 10.72
N SER A 214 5.64 -12.64 11.16
CA SER A 214 5.36 -11.28 11.65
C SER A 214 6.15 -10.98 12.92
N VAL A 215 6.27 -11.95 13.84
CA VAL A 215 7.13 -11.82 15.05
C VAL A 215 8.60 -11.61 14.65
N ILE A 216 9.11 -12.39 13.71
CA ILE A 216 10.48 -12.27 13.20
C ILE A 216 10.70 -10.89 12.58
N GLU A 217 9.80 -10.41 11.73
CA GLU A 217 9.98 -9.13 11.03
C GLU A 217 9.94 -7.94 11.99
N LEU A 218 9.07 -7.97 13.01
CA LEU A 218 9.04 -6.98 14.08
C LEU A 218 10.35 -6.97 14.88
N ALA A 219 10.88 -8.15 15.22
CA ALA A 219 12.13 -8.29 15.93
C ALA A 219 13.31 -7.74 15.10
N VAL A 220 13.41 -8.14 13.83
CA VAL A 220 14.44 -7.64 12.90
C VAL A 220 14.38 -6.13 12.77
N SER A 221 13.20 -5.59 12.50
CA SER A 221 12.95 -4.15 12.35
C SER A 221 13.42 -3.37 13.59
N LYS A 222 13.01 -3.79 14.80
CA LYS A 222 13.39 -3.12 16.04
C LYS A 222 14.88 -3.27 16.36
N ILE A 223 15.51 -4.43 16.09
CA ILE A 223 16.96 -4.61 16.28
C ILE A 223 17.76 -3.68 15.35
N LEU A 224 17.37 -3.60 14.07
CA LEU A 224 18.00 -2.69 13.12
C LEU A 224 17.87 -1.24 13.57
N LEU A 225 16.67 -0.83 14.01
CA LEU A 225 16.44 0.52 14.49
C LEU A 225 17.26 0.84 15.75
N LYS A 226 17.34 -0.08 16.73
CA LYS A 226 18.20 0.08 17.91
C LYS A 226 19.69 0.20 17.55
N ALA A 227 20.14 -0.53 16.54
CA ALA A 227 21.53 -0.45 16.08
C ALA A 227 21.84 0.89 15.37
N MET A 228 20.85 1.48 14.68
CA MET A 228 20.97 2.82 14.11
C MET A 228 20.91 3.90 15.19
N ASP A 229 20.00 3.75 16.15
CA ASP A 229 19.84 4.66 17.29
C ASP A 229 21.11 4.77 18.14
N ALA A 230 21.75 3.63 18.42
CA ALA A 230 23.01 3.60 19.17
C ALA A 230 24.20 4.27 18.44
N LYS A 231 24.09 4.50 17.12
CA LYS A 231 25.12 5.15 16.29
C LYS A 231 24.77 6.60 15.95
N ALA A 232 23.56 7.05 16.26
CA ALA A 232 23.12 8.41 15.93
C ALA A 232 23.91 9.43 16.76
N GLU A 233 24.37 10.50 16.12
CA GLU A 233 25.13 11.57 16.78
C GLU A 233 24.22 12.61 17.46
N GLY A 234 22.90 12.50 17.28
CA GLY A 234 21.91 13.41 17.84
C GLY A 234 20.48 12.98 17.52
N PRO A 235 19.46 13.74 17.97
CA PRO A 235 18.06 13.42 17.74
C PRO A 235 17.75 13.23 16.25
N GLN A 236 16.94 12.22 15.94
CA GLN A 236 16.47 11.88 14.60
C GLN A 236 14.95 11.81 14.60
N VAL A 237 14.30 12.51 13.67
CA VAL A 237 12.83 12.57 13.56
C VAL A 237 12.34 11.76 12.37
N VAL A 238 11.50 10.78 12.66
CA VAL A 238 10.82 9.94 11.67
C VAL A 238 9.36 10.37 11.56
N SER A 239 8.98 11.03 10.46
CA SER A 239 7.62 11.52 10.22
C SER A 239 6.84 10.55 9.34
N PHE A 240 5.76 9.98 9.87
CA PHE A 240 4.83 9.11 9.15
C PHE A 240 3.70 9.95 8.54
N LEU A 241 3.32 9.65 7.30
CA LEU A 241 2.30 10.34 6.53
C LEU A 241 1.22 9.35 6.09
N ALA A 242 -0.02 9.68 6.37
CA ALA A 242 -1.18 8.95 5.86
C ALA A 242 -2.23 9.94 5.31
N ALA A 243 -2.86 9.58 4.19
CA ALA A 243 -4.02 10.30 3.67
C ALA A 243 -5.31 9.67 4.20
N THR A 244 -6.26 10.48 4.64
CA THR A 244 -7.58 10.04 5.09
C THR A 244 -8.66 10.45 4.08
N TYR A 245 -9.67 9.60 3.89
CA TYR A 245 -10.89 9.92 3.16
C TYR A 245 -12.00 8.98 3.62
N GLN A 246 -13.03 9.49 4.29
CA GLN A 246 -14.19 8.70 4.75
C GLN A 246 -13.82 7.41 5.51
N GLU A 247 -12.81 7.47 6.39
CA GLU A 247 -12.33 6.28 7.11
C GLU A 247 -13.12 6.01 8.41
N HIS A 248 -14.31 6.60 8.57
CA HIS A 248 -15.13 6.50 9.79
C HIS A 248 -15.43 5.06 10.22
N ASN A 249 -15.67 4.16 9.26
CA ASN A 249 -15.88 2.75 9.58
C ASN A 249 -14.58 2.06 10.02
N ARG A 250 -13.45 2.42 9.43
CA ARG A 250 -12.13 1.83 9.74
C ARG A 250 -11.60 2.31 11.08
N LEU A 251 -11.94 3.55 11.50
CA LEU A 251 -11.62 4.10 12.82
C LEU A 251 -12.24 3.30 13.96
N LYS A 252 -13.38 2.66 13.72
CA LYS A 252 -14.09 1.92 14.75
C LYS A 252 -13.40 0.60 15.04
N PRO A 253 -13.45 0.11 16.29
CA PRO A 253 -13.03 -1.23 16.63
C PRO A 253 -13.99 -2.28 16.05
N LEU A 254 -13.47 -3.50 15.89
CA LEU A 254 -14.24 -4.64 15.37
C LEU A 254 -15.52 -4.93 16.17
N CYS A 255 -15.52 -4.65 17.48
CA CYS A 255 -16.69 -4.84 18.34
C CYS A 255 -17.86 -3.90 18.01
N GLU A 256 -17.61 -2.78 17.32
CA GLU A 256 -18.64 -1.85 16.87
C GLU A 256 -19.10 -2.12 15.43
N THR A 257 -18.20 -2.57 14.57
CA THR A 257 -18.51 -2.89 13.17
C THR A 257 -17.55 -3.94 12.62
N PHE A 258 -18.08 -4.88 11.85
CA PHE A 258 -17.30 -6.00 11.28
C PHE A 258 -16.13 -5.56 10.39
N THR A 259 -16.22 -4.38 9.74
CA THR A 259 -15.14 -3.84 8.90
C THR A 259 -14.25 -2.84 9.64
N GLY A 260 -14.38 -2.76 10.97
CA GLY A 260 -13.61 -1.86 11.79
C GLY A 260 -12.20 -2.40 12.02
N GLU A 261 -11.19 -1.56 11.85
CA GLU A 261 -9.78 -1.94 12.03
C GLU A 261 -9.14 -1.25 13.23
N ASP A 262 -9.84 -0.30 13.86
CA ASP A 262 -9.30 0.56 14.93
C ASP A 262 -7.96 1.20 14.53
N PHE A 263 -7.83 1.56 13.24
CA PHE A 263 -6.51 1.73 12.63
C PHE A 263 -5.67 2.81 13.33
N PHE A 264 -6.31 3.83 13.90
CA PHE A 264 -5.60 4.91 14.55
C PHE A 264 -4.89 4.44 15.82
N ARG A 265 -5.60 3.74 16.72
CA ARG A 265 -4.99 3.14 17.91
C ARG A 265 -3.95 2.12 17.54
N VAL A 266 -4.24 1.27 16.55
CA VAL A 266 -3.31 0.24 16.06
C VAL A 266 -2.02 0.87 15.54
N LYS A 267 -2.08 1.93 14.72
CA LYS A 267 -0.88 2.60 14.20
C LYS A 267 -0.06 3.26 15.31
N VAL A 268 -0.72 3.90 16.28
CA VAL A 268 -0.03 4.45 17.46
C VAL A 268 0.66 3.35 18.25
N GLU A 269 -0.02 2.24 18.51
CA GLU A 269 0.53 1.07 19.22
C GLU A 269 1.75 0.47 18.47
N GLN A 270 1.68 0.36 17.14
CA GLN A 270 2.80 -0.11 16.31
C GLN A 270 4.03 0.79 16.41
N LEU A 271 3.83 2.11 16.39
CA LEU A 271 4.92 3.09 16.51
C LEU A 271 5.48 3.13 17.94
N GLN A 272 4.62 3.03 18.96
CA GLN A 272 5.06 2.89 20.35
C GLN A 272 5.93 1.65 20.51
N PHE A 273 5.52 0.49 19.99
CA PHE A 273 6.35 -0.71 20.02
C PHE A 273 7.71 -0.50 19.34
N LEU A 274 7.74 0.08 18.14
CA LEU A 274 8.98 0.21 17.37
C LEU A 274 9.98 1.16 18.03
N PHE A 275 9.51 2.30 18.55
CA PHE A 275 10.36 3.37 19.10
C PHE A 275 10.56 3.29 20.61
N GLU A 276 9.92 2.35 21.30
CA GLU A 276 10.12 2.13 22.73
C GLU A 276 11.60 1.83 23.05
N GLY A 277 12.15 2.64 23.96
CA GLY A 277 13.51 2.47 24.50
C GLY A 277 14.62 3.03 23.61
N LEU A 278 14.28 3.84 22.59
CA LEU A 278 15.26 4.56 21.77
C LEU A 278 15.62 5.91 22.40
N GLU A 279 16.88 6.32 22.25
CA GLU A 279 17.39 7.58 22.82
C GLU A 279 17.37 8.74 21.81
N HIS A 280 17.65 8.45 20.53
CA HIS A 280 17.84 9.46 19.50
C HIS A 280 16.68 9.51 18.51
N PHE A 281 16.15 8.35 18.10
CA PHE A 281 15.05 8.25 17.15
C PHE A 281 13.70 8.53 17.82
N GLN A 282 12.98 9.49 17.26
CA GLN A 282 11.63 9.88 17.67
C GLN A 282 10.69 9.80 16.47
N TRP A 283 9.40 9.64 16.73
CA TRP A 283 8.39 9.56 15.68
C TRP A 283 7.34 10.67 15.80
N ASN A 284 6.74 11.00 14.67
CA ASN A 284 5.44 11.66 14.62
C ASN A 284 4.58 11.04 13.51
N LEU A 285 3.26 11.17 13.64
CA LEU A 285 2.28 10.64 12.69
C LEU A 285 1.37 11.78 12.20
N THR A 286 1.40 12.02 10.91
CA THR A 286 0.71 13.13 10.25
C THR A 286 -0.36 12.58 9.32
N PHE A 287 -1.59 13.05 9.51
CA PHE A 287 -2.73 12.73 8.66
C PHE A 287 -3.09 13.93 7.79
N VAL A 288 -3.30 13.71 6.50
CA VAL A 288 -3.81 14.72 5.55
C VAL A 288 -5.24 14.35 5.17
N GLU A 289 -6.18 15.26 5.41
CA GLU A 289 -7.58 15.07 5.05
C GLU A 289 -7.80 15.32 3.55
N ASP A 290 -8.23 14.28 2.83
CA ASP A 290 -8.54 14.33 1.40
C ASP A 290 -10.05 14.53 1.15
N GLU A 291 -10.88 14.57 2.22
CA GLU A 291 -12.31 14.86 2.13
C GLU A 291 -12.58 16.38 2.18
N PRO A 292 -13.34 16.96 1.22
CA PRO A 292 -13.74 18.36 1.28
C PRO A 292 -14.63 18.61 2.49
N ARG A 293 -14.65 19.85 2.99
CA ARG A 293 -15.58 20.23 4.06
C ARG A 293 -17.04 20.06 3.64
N GLY A 294 -17.87 19.65 4.58
CA GLY A 294 -19.30 19.43 4.41
C GLY A 294 -20.03 19.37 5.75
N ASP A 295 -21.27 18.89 5.74
CA ASP A 295 -22.14 18.87 6.93
C ASP A 295 -21.80 17.75 7.93
N SER A 296 -21.04 16.75 7.51
CA SER A 296 -20.61 15.63 8.35
C SER A 296 -19.17 15.82 8.82
N PRO A 297 -18.82 15.41 10.06
CA PRO A 297 -17.45 15.41 10.51
C PRO A 297 -16.58 14.59 9.55
N ARG A 298 -15.41 15.10 9.17
CA ARG A 298 -14.46 14.34 8.35
C ARG A 298 -13.64 13.39 9.22
N THR A 299 -12.79 12.59 8.60
CA THR A 299 -11.99 11.59 9.32
C THR A 299 -11.10 12.26 10.37
N ILE A 300 -10.37 13.32 10.00
CA ILE A 300 -9.50 14.04 10.94
C ILE A 300 -10.27 14.70 12.09
N ASP A 301 -11.54 15.07 11.88
CA ASP A 301 -12.38 15.70 12.90
C ASP A 301 -12.75 14.67 13.99
N VAL A 302 -13.15 13.46 13.57
CA VAL A 302 -13.39 12.33 14.49
C VAL A 302 -12.10 11.93 15.21
N MET A 303 -10.97 11.88 14.51
CA MET A 303 -9.68 11.56 15.11
C MET A 303 -9.26 12.60 16.16
N ARG A 304 -9.50 13.89 15.92
CA ARG A 304 -9.26 14.96 16.91
C ARG A 304 -10.11 14.76 18.17
N GLU A 305 -11.37 14.34 18.03
CA GLU A 305 -12.24 14.01 19.17
C GLU A 305 -11.72 12.78 19.94
N MET A 306 -11.30 11.73 19.21
CA MET A 306 -10.65 10.56 19.82
C MET A 306 -9.41 10.99 20.62
N MET A 307 -8.61 11.96 20.15
CA MET A 307 -7.43 12.45 20.88
C MET A 307 -7.80 13.20 22.15
N GLY A 308 -8.99 13.78 22.19
CA GLY A 308 -9.51 14.47 23.37
C GLY A 308 -10.04 13.52 24.43
N THR A 309 -10.45 12.30 24.06
CA THR A 309 -11.23 11.41 24.92
C THR A 309 -10.55 10.09 25.26
N ASP A 310 -9.66 9.59 24.39
CA ASP A 310 -9.00 8.31 24.55
C ASP A 310 -7.68 8.44 25.35
N PRO A 311 -7.54 7.76 26.50
CA PRO A 311 -6.36 7.89 27.35
C PRO A 311 -5.05 7.42 26.69
N GLN A 312 -5.08 6.40 25.84
CA GLN A 312 -3.89 5.90 25.16
C GLN A 312 -3.39 6.94 24.15
N LEU A 313 -4.32 7.55 23.44
CA LEU A 313 -4.01 8.51 22.39
C LEU A 313 -3.64 9.90 22.95
N GLN A 314 -4.18 10.27 24.11
CA GLN A 314 -3.76 11.48 24.83
C GLN A 314 -2.27 11.49 25.17
N GLN A 315 -1.67 10.32 25.45
CA GLN A 315 -0.24 10.20 25.78
C GLN A 315 0.67 10.59 24.60
N CYS A 316 0.21 10.40 23.36
CA CYS A 316 0.96 10.74 22.15
C CYS A 316 0.45 12.00 21.44
N ARG A 317 -0.37 12.83 22.09
CA ARG A 317 -0.98 14.02 21.47
C ARG A 317 0.04 14.98 20.82
N GLY A 318 1.24 15.11 21.40
CA GLY A 318 2.32 15.95 20.85
C GLY A 318 3.06 15.33 19.66
N GLN A 319 2.76 14.08 19.30
CA GLN A 319 3.39 13.34 18.21
C GLN A 319 2.42 13.11 17.04
N VAL A 320 1.15 13.48 17.16
CA VAL A 320 0.15 13.29 16.10
C VAL A 320 -0.33 14.62 15.56
N PHE A 321 -0.30 14.75 14.23
CA PHE A 321 -0.64 15.98 13.52
C PHE A 321 -1.74 15.73 12.49
N PHE A 322 -2.63 16.71 12.33
CA PHE A 322 -3.73 16.68 11.38
C PHE A 322 -3.64 17.91 10.48
N LEU A 323 -3.54 17.69 9.18
CA LEU A 323 -3.39 18.71 8.16
C LEU A 323 -4.67 18.79 7.32
N ASP A 324 -5.17 20.01 7.16
CA ASP A 324 -6.31 20.35 6.32
C ASP A 324 -5.82 21.17 5.11
N TYR A 325 -6.36 20.94 3.92
CA TYR A 325 -5.88 21.64 2.73
C TYR A 325 -5.97 23.16 2.82
N GLN A 326 -7.09 23.65 3.35
CA GLN A 326 -7.40 25.06 3.39
C GLN A 326 -6.67 25.77 4.54
N GLU A 327 -6.44 25.07 5.67
CA GLU A 327 -5.75 25.63 6.84
C GLU A 327 -4.23 25.53 6.73
N ASP A 328 -3.72 24.41 6.17
CA ASP A 328 -2.33 24.01 6.36
C ASP A 328 -1.52 23.85 5.09
N LEU A 329 -2.15 23.59 3.93
CA LEU A 329 -1.45 23.09 2.74
C LEU A 329 -1.60 23.99 1.51
N GLY A 330 -2.10 25.21 1.68
CA GLY A 330 -2.30 26.16 0.58
C GLY A 330 -1.00 26.47 -0.18
N GLU A 331 0.12 26.65 0.53
CA GLU A 331 1.42 26.90 -0.09
C GLU A 331 1.92 25.67 -0.87
N GLU A 332 1.72 24.46 -0.35
CA GLU A 332 2.11 23.23 -1.03
C GLU A 332 1.23 22.96 -2.26
N ILE A 333 -0.05 23.35 -2.24
CA ILE A 333 -0.93 23.30 -3.42
C ILE A 333 -0.46 24.33 -4.47
N ALA A 334 -0.08 25.54 -4.06
CA ALA A 334 0.41 26.57 -4.97
C ALA A 334 1.71 26.18 -5.74
N MET A 335 2.39 25.11 -5.32
CA MET A 335 3.59 24.58 -6.00
C MET A 335 3.30 23.65 -7.18
N TYR A 336 2.04 23.30 -7.48
CA TYR A 336 1.76 22.57 -8.71
C TYR A 336 2.11 23.43 -9.94
N GLN A 337 2.72 22.83 -10.95
CA GLN A 337 3.08 23.56 -12.18
C GLN A 337 1.86 23.94 -13.02
N ASP A 338 0.80 23.13 -12.92
CA ASP A 338 -0.48 23.42 -13.55
C ASP A 338 -1.16 24.59 -12.84
N LYS A 339 -1.37 25.70 -13.56
CA LYS A 339 -1.91 26.93 -13.00
C LYS A 339 -3.32 26.78 -12.44
N GLU A 340 -4.15 25.93 -13.07
CA GLU A 340 -5.50 25.67 -12.59
C GLU A 340 -5.44 25.02 -11.20
N THR A 341 -4.61 23.97 -11.07
CA THR A 341 -4.38 23.28 -9.79
C THR A 341 -3.75 24.19 -8.73
N ALA A 342 -2.74 24.98 -9.10
CA ALA A 342 -2.01 25.86 -8.18
C ALA A 342 -2.88 26.98 -7.58
N GLN A 343 -4.02 27.27 -8.21
CA GLN A 343 -4.96 28.31 -7.78
C GLN A 343 -6.21 27.74 -7.11
N MET A 344 -6.32 26.41 -6.95
CA MET A 344 -7.45 25.78 -6.28
C MET A 344 -7.46 26.11 -4.80
N ASP A 345 -8.65 26.41 -4.28
CA ASP A 345 -8.90 26.34 -2.84
C ASP A 345 -8.86 24.87 -2.35
N GLY A 346 -8.83 24.69 -1.02
CA GLY A 346 -8.65 23.38 -0.42
C GLY A 346 -9.77 22.40 -0.74
N ASP A 347 -11.03 22.86 -0.77
CA ASP A 347 -12.19 22.00 -1.02
C ASP A 347 -12.27 21.58 -2.51
N THR A 348 -11.95 22.50 -3.42
CA THR A 348 -11.85 22.23 -4.86
C THR A 348 -10.71 21.25 -5.13
N PHE A 349 -9.58 21.43 -4.45
CA PHE A 349 -8.45 20.50 -4.54
C PHE A 349 -8.84 19.10 -4.04
N ALA A 350 -9.47 18.98 -2.87
CA ALA A 350 -9.96 17.72 -2.32
C ALA A 350 -10.88 16.97 -3.29
N ARG A 351 -11.84 17.66 -3.91
CA ARG A 351 -12.78 17.05 -4.88
C ARG A 351 -12.09 16.49 -6.13
N SER A 352 -10.92 17.01 -6.47
CA SER A 352 -10.13 16.58 -7.63
C SER A 352 -9.08 15.50 -7.31
N SER A 353 -8.85 15.25 -6.02
CA SER A 353 -7.86 14.30 -5.53
C SER A 353 -8.46 12.90 -5.37
N VAL A 354 -7.63 11.90 -5.61
CA VAL A 354 -7.91 10.50 -5.28
C VAL A 354 -6.65 9.95 -4.63
N LYS A 355 -6.41 10.33 -3.36
CA LYS A 355 -5.22 10.01 -2.54
C LYS A 355 -3.94 10.72 -2.97
N GLY A 356 -3.63 10.76 -4.27
CA GLY A 356 -2.37 11.30 -4.78
C GLY A 356 -2.14 12.76 -4.41
N GLY A 357 -3.21 13.58 -4.41
CA GLY A 357 -3.13 14.98 -3.97
C GLY A 357 -2.66 15.09 -2.52
N ALA A 358 -3.32 14.38 -1.61
CA ALA A 358 -3.00 14.35 -0.17
C ALA A 358 -1.56 13.92 0.10
N ILE A 359 -1.12 12.85 -0.57
CA ILE A 359 0.25 12.33 -0.41
C ILE A 359 1.27 13.33 -0.94
N GLN A 360 1.06 13.92 -2.13
CA GLN A 360 2.02 14.84 -2.72
C GLN A 360 2.20 16.12 -1.88
N VAL A 361 1.10 16.73 -1.42
CA VAL A 361 1.19 17.93 -0.59
C VAL A 361 1.68 17.60 0.82
N GLY A 362 1.31 16.45 1.38
CA GLY A 362 1.83 15.96 2.65
C GLY A 362 3.34 15.71 2.61
N LEU A 363 3.86 15.12 1.51
CA LEU A 363 5.29 14.94 1.30
C LEU A 363 6.01 16.30 1.19
N ARG A 364 5.45 17.26 0.45
CA ARG A 364 5.98 18.64 0.39
C ARG A 364 6.04 19.27 1.78
N TYR A 365 4.97 19.16 2.55
CA TYR A 365 4.87 19.72 3.90
C TYR A 365 5.91 19.12 4.85
N LEU A 366 5.99 17.79 4.93
CA LEU A 366 6.94 17.11 5.83
C LEU A 366 8.40 17.27 5.40
N ALA A 367 8.66 17.42 4.09
CA ALA A 367 9.98 17.78 3.59
C ALA A 367 10.32 19.26 3.83
N GLN A 368 9.34 20.05 4.28
CA GLN A 368 9.42 21.48 4.53
C GLN A 368 10.09 22.20 3.35
N VAL A 369 9.52 22.00 2.15
CA VAL A 369 10.08 22.52 0.90
C VAL A 369 9.92 24.05 0.77
N GLN A 370 9.04 24.67 1.56
CA GLN A 370 8.81 26.11 1.57
C GLN A 370 9.63 26.77 2.68
N ASP A 371 10.50 27.70 2.29
CA ASP A 371 11.26 28.54 3.22
C ASP A 371 10.35 29.55 3.93
N GLY A 372 10.61 29.78 5.22
CA GLY A 372 9.90 30.79 6.02
C GLY A 372 8.48 30.40 6.46
N LYS A 373 7.94 29.27 6.00
CA LYS A 373 6.67 28.72 6.50
C LYS A 373 6.83 28.19 7.92
N GLN A 374 5.85 28.46 8.77
CA GLN A 374 5.74 27.83 10.08
C GLN A 374 5.01 26.50 9.94
N TYR A 375 5.68 25.41 10.30
CA TYR A 375 5.11 24.07 10.25
C TYR A 375 4.60 23.65 11.63
N LYS A 376 3.50 22.88 11.65
CA LYS A 376 2.95 22.23 12.86
C LYS A 376 3.83 21.07 13.31
N THR A 377 4.47 20.40 12.35
CA THR A 377 5.34 19.23 12.58
C THR A 377 6.77 19.66 12.85
N PRO A 378 7.56 18.86 13.61
CA PRO A 378 9.00 19.02 13.64
C PRO A 378 9.61 18.73 12.26
N ARG A 379 10.83 19.24 12.02
CA ARG A 379 11.59 18.91 10.82
C ARG A 379 11.90 17.41 10.81
N ALA A 380 11.52 16.73 9.73
CA ALA A 380 11.80 15.31 9.55
C ALA A 380 13.24 15.08 9.08
N ASP A 381 13.90 14.04 9.60
CA ASP A 381 15.12 13.45 9.04
C ASP A 381 14.76 12.29 8.08
N PHE A 382 13.62 11.66 8.32
CA PHE A 382 13.05 10.60 7.47
C PHE A 382 11.54 10.78 7.33
N ILE A 383 11.00 10.58 6.13
CA ILE A 383 9.55 10.65 5.87
C ILE A 383 9.08 9.28 5.43
N LEU A 384 8.04 8.74 6.05
CA LEU A 384 7.42 7.47 5.65
C LEU A 384 5.98 7.68 5.23
N TYR A 385 5.58 7.09 4.12
CA TYR A 385 4.19 6.99 3.69
C TYR A 385 3.59 5.64 4.09
N THR A 386 2.38 5.69 4.64
CA THR A 386 1.53 4.53 4.92
C THR A 386 0.07 4.77 4.55
N ASP A 387 -0.63 3.71 4.15
CA ASP A 387 -2.09 3.75 4.00
C ASP A 387 -2.78 3.76 5.38
N CYS A 388 -4.05 4.17 5.43
CA CYS A 388 -4.83 4.13 6.68
C CYS A 388 -5.18 2.69 7.11
N ASP A 389 -5.20 1.74 6.18
CA ASP A 389 -5.39 0.34 6.54
C ASP A 389 -4.24 -0.22 7.40
N THR A 390 -4.52 -1.32 8.09
CA THR A 390 -3.53 -2.02 8.93
C THR A 390 -2.82 -3.14 8.16
N SER A 391 -2.81 -3.11 6.82
CA SER A 391 -2.20 -4.16 6.00
C SER A 391 -0.67 -4.10 6.02
N VAL A 392 -0.10 -2.92 6.26
CA VAL A 392 1.33 -2.73 6.54
C VAL A 392 1.47 -2.44 8.03
N ASN A 393 2.20 -3.30 8.74
CA ASN A 393 2.54 -3.07 10.13
C ASN A 393 3.66 -2.04 10.23
N LEU A 394 3.40 -0.87 10.85
CA LEU A 394 4.41 0.18 11.02
C LEU A 394 5.60 -0.26 11.88
N GLY A 395 5.41 -1.29 12.72
CA GLY A 395 6.48 -1.92 13.48
C GLY A 395 7.58 -2.53 12.61
N ASN A 396 7.30 -2.82 11.33
CA ASN A 396 8.28 -3.36 10.37
C ASN A 396 9.11 -2.26 9.68
N THR A 397 8.84 -0.98 9.92
CA THR A 397 9.44 0.11 9.13
C THR A 397 10.91 0.42 9.43
N GLY A 398 11.48 -0.17 10.50
CA GLY A 398 12.92 -0.14 10.77
C GLY A 398 13.76 -0.75 9.64
N ILE A 399 13.21 -1.70 8.87
CA ILE A 399 13.90 -2.27 7.70
C ILE A 399 14.03 -1.25 6.55
N LEU A 400 13.06 -0.35 6.40
CA LEU A 400 13.11 0.72 5.39
C LEU A 400 14.12 1.78 5.79
N LEU A 401 14.12 2.17 7.05
CA LEU A 401 15.11 3.08 7.61
C LEU A 401 16.53 2.51 7.46
N ASN A 402 16.72 1.21 7.68
CA ASN A 402 18.01 0.55 7.48
C ASN A 402 18.54 0.69 6.05
N GLN A 403 17.68 0.64 5.03
CA GLN A 403 18.09 0.88 3.65
C GLN A 403 18.55 2.33 3.42
N ILE A 404 17.88 3.30 4.03
CA ILE A 404 18.24 4.71 3.88
C ILE A 404 19.54 5.04 4.65
N VAL A 405 19.64 4.57 5.90
CA VAL A 405 20.73 4.92 6.82
C VAL A 405 21.98 4.11 6.53
N ASN A 406 21.88 2.77 6.52
CA ASN A 406 23.04 1.89 6.42
C ASN A 406 23.40 1.53 4.98
N GLN A 407 22.45 1.55 4.03
CA GLN A 407 22.71 1.24 2.62
C GLN A 407 22.77 2.49 1.73
N GLY A 408 22.63 3.69 2.30
CA GLY A 408 22.79 4.95 1.60
C GLY A 408 21.72 5.24 0.54
N ARG A 409 20.54 4.63 0.63
CA ARG A 409 19.46 4.84 -0.34
C ARG A 409 18.76 6.19 -0.12
N ASP A 410 18.32 6.83 -1.20
CA ASP A 410 17.51 8.05 -1.14
C ASP A 410 16.05 7.73 -0.82
N ILE A 411 15.56 6.61 -1.34
CA ILE A 411 14.20 6.10 -1.18
C ILE A 411 14.28 4.61 -0.83
N ALA A 412 13.45 4.15 0.08
CA ALA A 412 13.31 2.73 0.41
C ALA A 412 11.85 2.32 0.36
N ILE A 413 11.56 1.11 -0.11
CA ILE A 413 10.19 0.59 -0.17
C ILE A 413 10.11 -0.82 0.40
N GLY A 414 8.96 -1.13 1.00
CA GLY A 414 8.60 -2.50 1.31
C GLY A 414 8.09 -3.20 0.06
N SER A 415 8.24 -4.50 -0.05
CA SER A 415 7.71 -5.25 -1.19
C SER A 415 7.08 -6.55 -0.76
N ARG A 416 5.91 -6.82 -1.31
CA ARG A 416 5.14 -8.06 -1.11
C ARG A 416 5.46 -9.11 -2.19
N ARG A 417 6.55 -8.92 -2.95
CA ARG A 417 6.82 -9.65 -4.20
C ARG A 417 8.22 -10.25 -4.31
N ILE A 418 9.11 -9.89 -3.41
CA ILE A 418 10.51 -10.33 -3.44
C ILE A 418 10.80 -11.31 -2.29
N GLU A 419 12.04 -11.79 -2.26
CA GLU A 419 12.56 -12.58 -1.15
C GLU A 419 12.34 -11.90 0.20
N GLY A 420 11.99 -12.70 1.21
CA GLY A 420 11.65 -12.21 2.54
C GLY A 420 10.22 -11.69 2.69
N ALA A 421 9.45 -11.57 1.60
CA ALA A 421 8.05 -11.16 1.68
C ALA A 421 7.12 -12.30 2.07
N HIS A 422 6.19 -12.02 2.98
CA HIS A 422 5.12 -12.93 3.37
C HIS A 422 3.79 -12.24 3.16
N VAL A 423 2.81 -12.91 2.55
CA VAL A 423 1.53 -12.28 2.20
C VAL A 423 0.39 -13.21 2.53
N ILE A 424 -0.59 -12.69 3.26
CA ILE A 424 -1.88 -13.36 3.46
C ILE A 424 -2.73 -13.20 2.20
N GLY A 425 -3.17 -14.32 1.64
CA GLY A 425 -4.29 -14.50 0.71
C GLY A 425 -4.53 -13.38 -0.32
N LYS A 426 -4.09 -13.60 -1.56
CA LYS A 426 -4.73 -12.97 -2.73
C LYS A 426 -5.41 -14.08 -3.52
N SER A 427 -6.66 -13.87 -3.93
CA SER A 427 -7.27 -14.76 -4.94
C SER A 427 -6.36 -14.80 -6.18
N ALA A 428 -6.28 -15.96 -6.84
CA ALA A 428 -5.42 -16.12 -8.02
C ALA A 428 -5.70 -15.04 -9.08
N GLU A 429 -6.96 -14.64 -9.21
CA GLU A 429 -7.41 -13.54 -10.05
C GLU A 429 -6.84 -12.18 -9.62
N ARG A 430 -6.95 -11.80 -8.34
CA ARG A 430 -6.35 -10.55 -7.83
C ARG A 430 -4.84 -10.55 -7.98
N HIS A 431 -4.19 -11.71 -7.85
CA HIS A 431 -2.76 -11.84 -8.08
C HIS A 431 -2.42 -11.58 -9.56
N LEU A 432 -3.13 -12.21 -10.50
CA LEU A 432 -2.92 -12.02 -11.93
C LEU A 432 -3.17 -10.56 -12.38
N GLN A 433 -4.28 -9.96 -11.94
CA GLN A 433 -4.61 -8.57 -12.25
C GLN A 433 -3.54 -7.61 -11.72
N SER A 434 -3.15 -7.79 -10.44
CA SER A 434 -2.09 -6.99 -9.82
C SER A 434 -0.76 -7.16 -10.54
N PHE A 435 -0.42 -8.39 -10.95
CA PHE A 435 0.80 -8.69 -11.70
C PHE A 435 0.82 -8.01 -13.07
N LEU A 436 -0.26 -8.13 -13.86
CA LEU A 436 -0.36 -7.54 -15.20
C LEU A 436 -0.28 -6.02 -15.14
N PHE A 437 -1.07 -5.39 -14.27
CA PHE A 437 -1.07 -3.94 -14.10
C PHE A 437 0.30 -3.43 -13.70
N ASN A 438 0.91 -4.03 -12.67
CA ASN A 438 2.20 -3.55 -12.20
C ASN A 438 3.31 -3.79 -13.22
N THR A 439 3.26 -4.87 -14.00
CA THR A 439 4.22 -5.12 -15.08
C THR A 439 4.09 -4.06 -16.17
N LEU A 440 2.85 -3.75 -16.58
CA LEU A 440 2.59 -2.73 -17.59
C LEU A 440 3.11 -1.35 -17.16
N VAL A 441 2.77 -0.93 -15.93
CA VAL A 441 3.18 0.38 -15.39
C VAL A 441 4.70 0.50 -15.31
N ARG A 442 5.39 -0.55 -14.84
CA ARG A 442 6.86 -0.53 -14.73
C ARG A 442 7.55 -0.42 -16.08
N VAL A 443 7.09 -1.21 -17.06
CA VAL A 443 7.66 -1.18 -18.42
C VAL A 443 7.41 0.16 -19.09
N LEU A 444 6.19 0.71 -18.99
CA LEU A 444 5.85 1.98 -19.63
C LEU A 444 6.56 3.18 -18.99
N LEU A 445 6.86 3.13 -17.69
CA LEU A 445 7.44 4.25 -16.94
C LEU A 445 8.91 4.08 -16.59
N ASN A 446 9.54 2.99 -17.05
CA ASN A 446 10.91 2.60 -16.72
C ASN A 446 11.19 2.57 -15.20
N VAL A 447 10.24 2.07 -14.41
CA VAL A 447 10.35 2.06 -12.95
C VAL A 447 10.96 0.74 -12.49
N GLN A 448 12.16 0.79 -11.94
CA GLN A 448 12.92 -0.36 -11.42
C GLN A 448 12.54 -0.68 -9.96
N VAL A 449 11.26 -0.93 -9.72
CA VAL A 449 10.68 -1.27 -8.41
C VAL A 449 9.66 -2.39 -8.58
N THR A 450 9.66 -3.40 -7.71
CA THR A 450 8.75 -4.53 -7.86
C THR A 450 7.37 -4.37 -7.23
N ASP A 451 7.19 -3.50 -6.24
CA ASP A 451 5.87 -3.26 -5.62
C ASP A 451 5.56 -1.76 -5.50
N THR A 452 5.26 -1.11 -6.62
CA THR A 452 5.00 0.34 -6.65
C THR A 452 3.80 0.75 -5.79
N GLN A 453 2.81 -0.13 -5.61
CA GLN A 453 1.52 0.14 -4.95
C GLN A 453 1.49 -0.23 -3.46
N VAL A 454 2.65 -0.38 -2.83
CA VAL A 454 2.71 -0.71 -1.40
C VAL A 454 2.61 0.56 -0.53
N GLY A 455 1.77 0.54 0.50
CA GLY A 455 1.69 1.59 1.52
C GLY A 455 2.87 1.56 2.51
N ALA A 456 4.09 1.33 2.02
CA ALA A 456 5.31 1.21 2.83
C ALA A 456 6.48 1.83 2.05
N LYS A 457 6.64 3.15 2.13
CA LYS A 457 7.69 3.89 1.42
C LYS A 457 8.36 4.87 2.36
N ALA A 458 9.68 4.90 2.39
CA ALA A 458 10.49 5.81 3.16
C ALA A 458 11.33 6.69 2.24
N PHE A 459 11.53 7.95 2.62
CA PHE A 459 12.22 8.96 1.83
C PHE A 459 13.17 9.75 2.71
N ARG A 460 14.33 10.10 2.17
CA ARG A 460 15.06 11.27 2.66
C ARG A 460 14.28 12.54 2.31
N PRO A 461 14.14 13.52 3.20
CA PRO A 461 13.53 14.82 2.88
C PRO A 461 14.16 15.47 1.63
N GLU A 462 15.45 15.28 1.42
CA GLU A 462 16.20 15.77 0.26
C GLU A 462 15.75 15.11 -1.05
N ALA A 463 15.35 13.82 -1.01
CA ALA A 463 14.77 13.15 -2.17
C ALA A 463 13.47 13.83 -2.59
N ILE A 464 12.61 14.16 -1.62
CA ILE A 464 11.36 14.89 -1.88
C ILE A 464 11.65 16.31 -2.41
N ARG A 465 12.59 17.05 -1.81
CA ARG A 465 13.01 18.38 -2.28
C ARG A 465 13.53 18.38 -3.72
N LYS A 466 14.08 17.28 -4.22
CA LYS A 466 14.48 17.15 -5.63
C LYS A 466 13.30 16.88 -6.56
N VAL A 467 12.35 16.04 -6.15
CA VAL A 467 11.26 15.60 -7.04
C VAL A 467 9.98 16.44 -6.96
N HIS A 468 9.74 17.18 -5.87
CA HIS A 468 8.41 17.74 -5.58
C HIS A 468 7.89 18.74 -6.63
N GLN A 469 8.78 19.42 -7.37
CA GLN A 469 8.41 20.33 -8.44
C GLN A 469 7.75 19.60 -9.63
N GLY A 470 8.00 18.30 -9.77
CA GLY A 470 7.45 17.46 -10.83
C GLY A 470 6.14 16.75 -10.47
N PHE A 471 5.64 16.90 -9.23
CA PHE A 471 4.37 16.32 -8.80
C PHE A 471 3.20 16.89 -9.61
N SER A 472 2.40 15.99 -10.18
CA SER A 472 1.25 16.36 -11.03
C SER A 472 0.08 15.38 -10.91
N GLU A 473 0.32 14.17 -10.43
CA GLU A 473 -0.67 13.10 -10.38
C GLU A 473 -1.40 13.03 -9.04
N ARG A 474 -2.62 13.57 -9.02
CA ARG A 474 -3.48 13.61 -7.84
C ARG A 474 -4.29 12.33 -7.62
N SER A 475 -4.23 11.36 -8.54
CA SER A 475 -4.87 10.05 -8.38
C SER A 475 -3.94 9.00 -7.80
N MET A 476 -4.42 7.75 -7.69
CA MET A 476 -3.63 6.57 -7.29
C MET A 476 -2.37 6.33 -8.14
N ALA A 477 -2.23 7.00 -9.29
CA ALA A 477 -1.01 6.95 -10.11
C ALA A 477 0.15 7.82 -9.56
N PHE A 478 -0.01 8.47 -8.41
CA PHE A 478 1.08 9.16 -7.71
C PHE A 478 2.25 8.20 -7.38
N ASP A 479 1.92 6.94 -7.07
CA ASP A 479 2.88 5.89 -6.72
C ASP A 479 3.91 5.65 -7.82
N PRO A 480 3.53 5.38 -9.08
CA PRO A 480 4.52 5.28 -10.15
C PRO A 480 5.11 6.65 -10.56
N GLU A 481 4.40 7.77 -10.38
CA GLU A 481 4.95 9.10 -10.69
C GLU A 481 6.20 9.40 -9.83
N ILE A 482 6.15 9.13 -8.52
CA ILE A 482 7.27 9.43 -7.63
C ILE A 482 8.55 8.66 -8.02
N PHE A 483 8.43 7.40 -8.44
CA PHE A 483 9.59 6.63 -8.90
C PHE A 483 10.11 7.09 -10.26
N ARG A 484 9.23 7.49 -11.18
CA ARG A 484 9.63 8.09 -12.46
C ARG A 484 10.41 9.38 -12.21
N LEU A 485 9.95 10.23 -11.30
CA LEU A 485 10.64 11.46 -10.93
C LEU A 485 11.97 11.16 -10.23
N ALA A 486 11.99 10.19 -9.31
CA ALA A 486 13.22 9.76 -8.65
C ALA A 486 14.27 9.27 -9.65
N SER A 487 13.87 8.45 -10.64
CA SER A 487 14.77 8.00 -11.70
C SER A 487 15.29 9.16 -12.55
N LYS A 488 14.46 10.16 -12.85
CA LYS A 488 14.88 11.36 -13.58
C LYS A 488 15.93 12.18 -12.81
N GLU A 489 15.80 12.23 -11.49
CA GLU A 489 16.73 12.92 -10.58
C GLU A 489 17.89 11.99 -10.13
N GLU A 490 18.08 10.85 -10.78
CA GLU A 490 19.14 9.85 -10.51
C GLU A 490 19.18 9.37 -9.05
N LEU A 491 18.02 9.35 -8.38
CA LEU A 491 17.89 8.91 -7.00
C LEU A 491 17.93 7.39 -6.88
N THR A 492 18.60 6.93 -5.82
CA THR A 492 18.72 5.51 -5.53
C THR A 492 17.49 5.00 -4.77
N VAL A 493 16.90 3.91 -5.28
CA VAL A 493 15.74 3.25 -4.65
C VAL A 493 16.13 1.87 -4.14
N GLY A 494 15.97 1.65 -2.84
CA GLY A 494 16.05 0.34 -2.19
C GLY A 494 14.68 -0.33 -2.11
N GLU A 495 14.66 -1.66 -2.09
CA GLU A 495 13.45 -2.45 -1.88
C GLU A 495 13.79 -3.68 -1.02
N ASP A 496 13.00 -3.94 0.02
CA ASP A 496 13.15 -5.10 0.91
C ASP A 496 11.79 -5.78 1.15
N GLY A 497 11.80 -7.08 1.40
CA GLY A 497 10.61 -7.89 1.63
C GLY A 497 9.93 -7.48 2.93
N ILE A 498 8.60 -7.36 2.90
CA ILE A 498 7.78 -7.13 4.10
C ILE A 498 6.82 -8.30 4.34
N VAL A 499 6.53 -8.53 5.61
CA VAL A 499 5.48 -9.45 6.10
C VAL A 499 4.16 -8.73 6.28
#